data_AF-A0A931PRM2-F1
#
_entry.id   AF-A0A931PRM2-F1
#
_cell.length_a   1.000
_cell.length_b   1.000
_cell.length_c   1.000
_cell.angle_alpha   90.00
_cell.angle_beta   90.00
_cell.angle_gamma   90.00
#
_symmetry.space_group_name_H-M   'P 1'
#
loop_
_entity.id
_entity.type
_entity.pdbx_description
1 polymer ?
#
loop_
_entity_poly.entity_id
_entity_poly.type
_entity_poly.pdbx_seq_one_letter_code
_entity_poly.pdbx_strand_id
1 'polypeptide(L)'
;MEFFLGFHSGLGKYLIPVLAILGSLRALYGWLRTDSYRKWDRGLGVLYTSLLDVQLLMGFVIFFAWPEKRPAQWHGHLTFMTLAIIAAHVGSILVKRAKTESHQQMIQFFTYILSLALIVAGLKFVGVW
;
A
#
# COMPACT_ATOMS: atom_id res chain seq x y z
N MET A 1 -15.75 9.61 16.10
CA MET A 1 -15.73 10.03 14.69
C MET A 1 -14.38 10.65 14.32
N GLU A 2 -13.95 11.76 14.93
CA GLU A 2 -12.68 12.44 14.59
C GLU A 2 -11.45 11.54 14.65
N PHE A 3 -11.39 10.62 15.63
CA PHE A 3 -10.34 9.61 15.71
C PHE A 3 -10.23 8.75 14.44
N PHE A 4 -11.35 8.24 13.90
CA PHE A 4 -11.35 7.37 12.72
C PHE A 4 -10.89 8.13 11.47
N LEU A 5 -11.37 9.37 11.28
CA LEU A 5 -10.96 10.22 10.17
C LEU A 5 -9.47 10.58 10.26
N GLY A 6 -9.00 11.00 11.44
CA GLY A 6 -7.60 11.34 11.67
C GLY A 6 -6.67 10.13 11.49
N PHE A 7 -7.05 8.97 12.01
CA PHE A 7 -6.27 7.74 11.90
C PHE A 7 -6.23 7.24 10.44
N HIS A 8 -7.36 7.20 9.74
CA HIS A 8 -7.42 6.85 8.32
C HIS A 8 -6.60 7.82 7.46
N SER A 9 -6.73 9.12 7.68
CA SER A 9 -5.96 10.11 6.91
C SER A 9 -4.45 10.00 7.20
N GLY A 10 -4.07 9.89 8.48
CA GLY A 10 -2.67 9.81 8.90
C GLY A 10 -1.96 8.56 8.40
N LEU A 11 -2.62 7.40 8.46
CA LEU A 11 -2.08 6.15 7.92
C LEU A 11 -1.82 6.25 6.40
N GLY A 12 -2.81 6.72 5.64
CA GLY A 12 -2.73 6.82 4.19
C GLY A 12 -1.75 7.88 3.68
N LYS A 13 -1.56 8.98 4.42
CA LYS A 13 -0.67 10.08 4.02
C LYS A 13 0.79 9.89 4.45
N TYR A 14 1.03 9.24 5.59
CA TYR A 14 2.36 9.19 6.19
C TYR A 14 2.89 7.76 6.30
N LEU A 15 2.24 6.91 7.09
CA LEU A 15 2.82 5.61 7.46
C LEU A 15 2.91 4.64 6.27
N ILE A 16 1.83 4.48 5.52
CA ILE A 16 1.77 3.55 4.39
C ILE A 16 2.75 3.98 3.28
N PRO A 17 2.80 5.26 2.86
CA PRO A 17 3.80 5.73 1.90
C PRO A 17 5.24 5.52 2.37
N VAL A 18 5.54 5.80 3.65
CA VAL A 18 6.89 5.58 4.20
C VAL A 18 7.28 4.11 4.13
N LEU A 19 6.38 3.20 4.50
CA LEU A 19 6.64 1.75 4.41
C LEU A 19 6.83 1.28 2.97
N ALA A 20 6.02 1.79 2.03
CA ALA A 20 6.19 1.50 0.62
C ALA A 20 7.57 1.96 0.11
N ILE A 21 7.98 3.19 0.45
CA ILE A 21 9.28 3.74 0.06
C ILE A 21 10.42 2.91 0.66
N LEU A 22 10.41 2.67 1.98
CA LEU A 22 11.46 1.90 2.65
C LEU A 22 11.55 0.47 2.11
N GLY A 23 10.40 -0.18 1.91
CA GLY A 23 10.33 -1.52 1.34
C GLY A 23 10.84 -1.56 -0.10
N SER A 24 10.49 -0.57 -0.93
CA SER A 24 11.01 -0.44 -2.30
C SER A 24 12.51 -0.22 -2.31
N LEU A 25 13.06 0.68 -1.49
CA LEU A 25 14.50 0.93 -1.43
C LEU A 25 15.27 -0.32 -0.99
N ARG A 26 14.77 -1.03 0.03
CA ARG A 26 15.34 -2.30 0.48
C ARG A 26 15.31 -3.38 -0.60
N ALA A 27 14.19 -3.46 -1.33
CA ALA A 27 14.01 -4.41 -2.41
C ALA A 27 14.92 -4.10 -3.61
N LEU A 28 15.04 -2.83 -3.98
CA LEU A 28 15.96 -2.37 -5.01
C LEU A 28 17.41 -2.69 -4.65
N TYR A 29 17.83 -2.37 -3.42
CA TYR A 29 19.16 -2.69 -2.93
C TYR A 29 19.43 -4.21 -2.97
N GLY A 30 18.48 -5.01 -2.50
CA GLY A 30 18.60 -6.47 -2.49
C GLY A 30 18.69 -7.05 -3.90
N TRP A 31 17.90 -6.51 -4.82
CA TRP A 31 17.93 -6.91 -6.22
C TRP A 31 19.26 -6.58 -6.90
N LEU A 32 19.77 -5.35 -6.74
CA LEU A 32 21.01 -4.89 -7.36
C LEU A 32 22.26 -5.59 -6.80
N ARG A 33 22.25 -5.95 -5.52
CA ARG A 33 23.38 -6.65 -4.87
C ARG A 33 23.24 -8.17 -4.84
N THR A 34 22.17 -8.72 -5.44
CA THR A 34 21.84 -10.14 -5.35
C THR A 34 21.85 -10.66 -3.91
N ASP A 35 21.43 -9.80 -2.96
CA ASP A 35 21.35 -10.14 -1.53
C ASP A 35 20.15 -11.04 -1.29
N SER A 36 20.21 -11.82 -0.21
CA SER A 36 19.18 -12.80 0.08
C SER A 36 17.84 -12.18 0.47
N TYR A 37 16.76 -12.89 0.14
CA TYR A 37 15.41 -12.51 0.56
C TYR A 37 15.17 -12.97 1.99
N ARG A 38 15.23 -12.04 2.95
CA ARG A 38 15.27 -12.36 4.38
C ARG A 38 13.86 -12.42 4.98
N LYS A 39 13.77 -13.01 6.18
CA LYS A 39 12.53 -13.03 6.97
C LYS A 39 11.96 -11.63 7.20
N TRP A 40 12.83 -10.62 7.38
CA TRP A 40 12.41 -9.23 7.54
C TRP A 40 11.77 -8.65 6.27
N ASP A 41 12.27 -8.99 5.07
CA ASP A 41 11.69 -8.52 3.81
C ASP A 41 10.25 -9.03 3.65
N ARG A 42 10.03 -10.30 4.06
CA ARG A 42 8.70 -10.90 4.14
C ARG A 42 7.83 -10.24 5.21
N GLY A 43 8.41 -9.92 6.37
CA GLY A 43 7.72 -9.22 7.46
C GLY A 43 7.21 -7.84 7.04
N LEU A 44 8.05 -7.06 6.33
CA LEU A 44 7.66 -5.80 5.69
C LEU A 44 6.54 -6.02 4.67
N GLY A 45 6.66 -7.09 3.86
CA GLY A 45 5.61 -7.67 3.02
C GLY A 45 4.23 -7.67 3.68
N VAL A 46 4.14 -8.46 4.75
CA VAL A 46 2.91 -8.70 5.51
C VAL A 46 2.43 -7.41 6.17
N LEU A 47 3.32 -6.67 6.85
CA LEU A 47 2.95 -5.43 7.52
C LEU A 47 2.34 -4.41 6.55
N TYR A 48 2.94 -4.24 5.38
CA TYR A 48 2.45 -3.32 4.36
C TYR A 48 1.05 -3.70 3.86
N THR A 49 0.83 -4.97 3.48
CA THR A 49 -0.49 -5.43 3.02
C THR A 49 -1.53 -5.35 4.13
N SER A 50 -1.19 -5.72 5.37
CA SER A 50 -2.12 -5.65 6.50
C SER A 50 -2.50 -4.21 6.85
N LEU A 51 -1.59 -3.25 6.72
CA LEU A 51 -1.92 -1.83 6.92
C LEU A 51 -2.82 -1.30 5.80
N LEU A 52 -2.64 -1.75 4.56
CA LEU A 52 -3.57 -1.43 3.47
C LEU A 52 -4.96 -2.01 3.73
N ASP A 53 -5.05 -3.22 4.29
CA ASP A 53 -6.33 -3.84 4.66
C ASP A 53 -7.04 -3.01 5.73
N VAL A 54 -6.32 -2.63 6.80
CA VAL A 54 -6.84 -1.75 7.85
C VAL A 54 -7.28 -0.40 7.28
N GLN A 55 -6.49 0.17 6.36
CA GLN A 55 -6.82 1.43 5.69
C GLN A 55 -8.13 1.32 4.91
N LEU A 56 -8.30 0.27 4.10
CA LEU A 56 -9.52 0.06 3.31
C LEU A 56 -10.74 -0.22 4.20
N LEU A 57 -10.60 -1.10 5.19
CA LEU A 57 -11.68 -1.41 6.13
C LEU A 57 -12.15 -0.17 6.87
N MET A 58 -11.22 0.66 7.35
CA MET A 58 -11.58 1.90 8.01
C MET A 58 -12.20 2.91 7.03
N GLY A 59 -11.75 2.93 5.77
CA GLY A 59 -12.40 3.70 4.71
C GLY A 59 -13.87 3.28 4.51
N PHE A 60 -14.17 1.98 4.53
CA PHE A 60 -15.54 1.48 4.49
C PHE A 60 -16.34 1.84 5.74
N VAL A 61 -15.76 1.67 6.93
CA VAL A 61 -16.42 2.10 8.18
C VAL A 61 -16.79 3.58 8.09
N ILE A 62 -15.89 4.44 7.64
CA ILE A 62 -16.17 5.87 7.47
C ILE A 62 -17.26 6.10 6.41
N PHE A 63 -17.16 5.43 5.27
CA PHE A 63 -18.09 5.59 4.14
C PHE A 63 -19.54 5.25 4.49
N PHE A 64 -19.75 4.20 5.30
CA PHE A 64 -21.08 3.74 5.71
C PHE A 64 -21.59 4.44 6.98
N ALA A 65 -20.72 4.66 7.98
CA ALA A 65 -21.13 5.25 9.25
C ALA A 65 -21.34 6.77 9.17
N TRP A 66 -20.62 7.47 8.29
CA TRP A 66 -20.67 8.94 8.15
C TRP A 66 -20.77 9.37 6.68
N PRO A 67 -21.95 9.21 6.03
CA PRO A 67 -22.16 9.59 4.63
C PRO A 67 -21.79 11.03 4.30
N GLU A 68 -21.95 11.95 5.23
CA GLU A 68 -21.60 13.37 5.12
C GLU A 68 -20.09 13.64 5.02
N LYS A 69 -19.26 12.64 5.34
CA LYS A 69 -17.79 12.71 5.22
C LYS A 69 -17.27 12.10 3.93
N ARG A 70 -18.16 11.64 3.04
CA ARG A 70 -17.74 11.08 1.75
C ARG A 70 -17.09 12.18 0.90
N PRO A 71 -15.91 11.91 0.33
CA PRO A 71 -15.34 12.85 -0.62
C PRO A 71 -16.26 12.99 -1.84
N ALA A 72 -16.32 14.19 -2.44
CA ALA A 72 -17.12 14.44 -3.64
C ALA A 72 -16.82 13.44 -4.76
N GLN A 73 -15.56 13.01 -4.86
CA GLN A 73 -15.07 12.04 -5.84
C GLN A 73 -14.82 10.64 -5.25
N TRP A 74 -15.69 10.20 -4.34
CA TRP A 74 -15.53 8.92 -3.62
C TRP A 74 -15.34 7.69 -4.52
N HIS A 75 -15.98 7.64 -5.69
CA HIS A 75 -15.81 6.52 -6.64
C HIS A 75 -14.35 6.38 -7.09
N GLY A 76 -13.72 7.50 -7.48
CA GLY A 76 -12.33 7.50 -7.91
C GLY A 76 -11.39 7.21 -6.75
N HIS A 77 -11.66 7.80 -5.59
CA HIS A 77 -10.90 7.50 -4.37
C HIS A 77 -10.88 5.99 -4.07
N LEU A 78 -12.06 5.38 -4.02
CA LEU A 78 -12.23 3.96 -3.75
C LEU A 78 -11.56 3.11 -4.82
N THR A 79 -11.70 3.48 -6.10
CA THR A 79 -11.07 2.77 -7.22
C THR A 79 -9.55 2.73 -7.07
N PHE A 80 -8.90 3.89 -6.85
CA PHE A 80 -7.45 3.94 -6.71
C PHE A 80 -6.95 3.17 -5.48
N MET A 81 -7.66 3.27 -4.35
CA MET A 81 -7.31 2.50 -3.14
C MET A 81 -7.48 0.98 -3.36
N THR A 82 -8.53 0.58 -4.06
CA THR A 82 -8.79 -0.83 -4.39
C THR A 82 -7.72 -1.39 -5.34
N LEU A 83 -7.34 -0.62 -6.37
CA LEU A 83 -6.25 -1.02 -7.26
C LEU A 83 -4.91 -1.10 -6.52
N ALA A 84 -4.65 -0.19 -5.59
CA ALA A 84 -3.41 -0.18 -4.80
C ALA A 84 -3.29 -1.43 -3.90
N ILE A 85 -4.37 -1.83 -3.23
CA ILE A 85 -4.38 -3.03 -2.38
C ILE A 85 -4.28 -4.30 -3.22
N ILE A 86 -4.93 -4.35 -4.38
CA ILE A 86 -4.80 -5.47 -5.33
C ILE A 86 -3.35 -5.59 -5.79
N ALA A 87 -2.70 -4.50 -6.20
CA ALA A 87 -1.31 -4.51 -6.62
C ALA A 87 -0.37 -5.06 -5.52
N ALA A 88 -0.57 -4.64 -4.27
CA ALA A 88 0.22 -5.11 -3.13
C ALA A 88 0.01 -6.61 -2.83
N HIS A 89 -1.24 -7.08 -2.90
CA HIS A 89 -1.57 -8.49 -2.67
C HIS A 89 -1.09 -9.40 -3.80
N VAL A 90 -1.29 -8.98 -5.05
CA VAL A 90 -0.75 -9.69 -6.22
C VAL A 90 0.77 -9.79 -6.12
N GLY A 91 1.45 -8.69 -5.77
CA GLY A 91 2.89 -8.70 -5.52
C GLY A 91 3.29 -9.72 -4.46
N SER A 92 2.58 -9.75 -3.33
CA SER A 92 2.84 -10.71 -2.24
C SER A 92 2.62 -12.16 -2.66
N ILE A 93 1.66 -12.45 -3.52
CA ILE A 93 1.43 -13.78 -4.10
C ILE A 93 2.57 -14.14 -5.06
N LEU A 94 2.97 -13.21 -5.93
CA LEU A 94 4.03 -13.43 -6.92
C LEU A 94 5.39 -13.64 -6.25
N VAL A 95 5.72 -12.90 -5.19
CA VAL A 95 6.93 -13.10 -4.37
C VAL A 95 6.98 -14.52 -3.80
N LYS A 96 5.85 -15.03 -3.28
CA LYS A 96 5.79 -16.41 -2.77
C LYS A 96 6.01 -17.47 -3.84
N ARG A 97 5.74 -17.15 -5.10
CA ARG A 97 5.87 -18.06 -6.26
C ARG A 97 7.19 -17.93 -7.02
N ALA A 98 7.98 -16.90 -6.74
CA ALA A 98 9.25 -16.68 -7.42
C ALA A 98 10.28 -17.75 -7.05
N LYS A 99 11.02 -18.22 -8.06
CA LYS A 99 12.00 -19.31 -7.95
C LYS A 99 13.36 -18.86 -7.40
N THR A 100 13.68 -17.58 -7.50
CA THR A 100 14.96 -17.02 -7.07
C THR A 100 14.71 -15.82 -6.16
N GLU A 101 15.61 -15.61 -5.21
CA GLU A 101 15.53 -14.50 -4.26
C GLU A 101 15.65 -13.14 -4.95
N SER A 102 16.50 -13.06 -5.99
CA SER A 102 16.59 -11.86 -6.84
C SER A 102 15.24 -11.52 -7.50
N HIS A 103 14.51 -12.52 -8.00
CA HIS A 103 13.20 -12.29 -8.60
C HIS A 103 12.15 -11.89 -7.56
N GLN A 104 12.25 -12.38 -6.31
CA GLN A 104 11.42 -11.92 -5.19
C GLN A 104 11.63 -10.44 -4.92
N GLN A 105 12.89 -9.99 -4.82
CA GLN A 105 13.23 -8.58 -4.60
C GLN A 105 12.73 -7.69 -5.75
N MET A 106 12.90 -8.12 -7.00
CA MET A 106 12.39 -7.40 -8.18
C MET A 106 10.86 -7.23 -8.15
N ILE A 107 10.12 -8.31 -7.90
CA ILE A 107 8.65 -8.28 -7.82
C ILE A 107 8.20 -7.36 -6.68
N GLN A 108 8.81 -7.47 -5.49
CA GLN A 108 8.48 -6.63 -4.35
C GLN A 108 8.73 -5.14 -4.66
N PHE A 109 9.86 -4.80 -5.29
CA PHE A 109 10.16 -3.44 -5.70
C PHE A 109 9.07 -2.84 -6.60
N PHE A 110 8.75 -3.50 -7.72
CA PHE A 110 7.79 -2.96 -8.68
C PHE A 110 6.37 -2.91 -8.14
N THR A 111 5.94 -3.91 -7.38
CA THR A 111 4.59 -3.94 -6.83
C THR A 111 4.39 -2.89 -5.73
N TYR A 112 5.42 -2.60 -4.94
CA TYR A 112 5.37 -1.52 -3.94
C TYR A 112 5.35 -0.14 -4.60
N ILE A 113 6.18 0.09 -5.61
CA ILE A 113 6.16 1.35 -6.38
C ILE A 113 4.80 1.56 -7.06
N LEU A 114 4.25 0.51 -7.68
CA LEU A 114 2.94 0.57 -8.33
C LEU A 114 1.82 0.87 -7.30
N SER A 115 1.82 0.17 -6.18
CA SER A 115 0.85 0.39 -5.09
C SER A 115 0.94 1.81 -4.54
N LEU A 116 2.15 2.31 -4.29
CA LEU A 116 2.40 3.69 -3.85
C LEU A 116 1.92 4.73 -4.86
N ALA A 117 2.23 4.54 -6.14
CA ALA A 117 1.79 5.44 -7.20
C ALA A 117 0.25 5.55 -7.26
N LEU A 118 -0.45 4.43 -7.09
CA LEU A 118 -1.91 4.39 -7.05
C LEU A 118 -2.49 5.09 -5.81
N ILE A 119 -1.87 4.93 -4.63
CA ILE A 119 -2.27 5.64 -3.41
C ILE A 119 -2.13 7.15 -3.61
N VAL A 120 -0.97 7.61 -4.09
CA VAL A 120 -0.72 9.03 -4.35
C VAL A 120 -1.68 9.58 -5.40
N ALA A 121 -1.94 8.83 -6.48
CA ALA A 121 -2.93 9.21 -7.49
C ALA A 121 -4.32 9.37 -6.89
N GLY A 122 -4.75 8.44 -6.02
CA GLY A 122 -6.03 8.54 -5.30
C GLY A 122 -6.14 9.74 -4.37
N LEU A 123 -5.04 10.14 -3.71
CA LEU A 123 -4.98 11.35 -2.89
C LEU A 123 -5.08 12.63 -3.75
N LYS A 124 -4.34 12.67 -4.88
CA LYS A 124 -4.40 13.79 -5.84
C LYS A 124 -5.77 13.96 -6.45
N PHE A 125 -6.38 12.85 -6.86
CA PHE A 125 -7.68 12.87 -7.51
C PHE A 125 -8.72 13.57 -6.63
N VAL A 126 -8.77 13.23 -5.35
CA VAL A 126 -9.74 13.79 -4.39
C VAL A 126 -9.38 15.20 -3.91
N GLY A 127 -8.19 15.72 -4.24
CA GLY A 127 -7.75 17.04 -3.80
C GLY A 127 -7.39 17.12 -2.32
N VAL A 128 -7.04 15.98 -1.70
CA VAL A 128 -6.63 15.93 -0.29
C VAL A 128 -5.11 16.13 -0.21
N TRP A 129 -4.67 17.39 -0.21
CA TRP A 129 -3.29 17.78 0.11
C TRP A 129 -3.28 18.64 1.37
#